data_AF-A0AAD4G8N6-F1
#
_entry.id   AF-A0AAD4G8N6-F1
#
_cell.length_a   1.000
_cell.length_b   1.000
_cell.length_c   1.000
_cell.angle_alpha   90.00
_cell.angle_beta   90.00
_cell.angle_gamma   90.00
#
_symmetry.space_group_name_H-M   'P 1'
#
loop_
_entity.id
_entity.type
_entity.pdbx_description
1 polymer ?
#
loop_
_entity_poly.entity_id
_entity_poly.type
_entity_poly.pdbx_seq_one_letter_code
_entity_poly.pdbx_strand_id
1 'polypeptide(L)'
;LEYLVHWKGFPREEREWKKASELVHAKQAVTDFHRAHPARPRPTPTMHLRFRPIENFTRPTHVPRRLYNWENGTFERDKQRRHSGGDEKEVWYDALEE
;
A
#
# COMPACT_ATOMS: atom_id res chain seq x y z
N LEU A 1 24.21 -6.06 5.36
CA LEU A 1 24.23 -4.64 4.97
C LEU A 1 25.67 -4.25 4.69
N GLU A 2 25.92 -3.73 3.50
CA GLU A 2 27.26 -3.47 2.97
C GLU A 2 27.31 -2.06 2.39
N TYR A 3 28.50 -1.47 2.39
CA TYR A 3 28.75 -0.14 1.88
C TYR A 3 29.89 -0.18 0.87
N LEU A 4 29.72 0.54 -0.24
CA LEU A 4 30.79 0.74 -1.19
C LEU A 4 31.67 1.90 -0.71
N VAL A 5 32.88 1.59 -0.26
CA VAL A 5 33.81 2.55 0.34
C VAL A 5 34.75 3.09 -0.71
N HIS A 6 34.93 4.41 -0.71
CA HIS A 6 35.95 5.06 -1.51
C HIS A 6 37.08 5.52 -0.59
N TRP A 7 38.26 4.95 -0.80
CA TRP A 7 39.45 5.23 0.01
C TRP A 7 40.06 6.57 -0.37
N LYS A 8 40.52 7.31 0.65
CA LYS A 8 41.19 8.59 0.44
C LYS A 8 42.53 8.36 -0.27
N GLY A 9 42.74 9.02 -1.40
CA GLY A 9 43.98 8.94 -2.18
C GLY A 9 44.03 7.79 -3.18
N PHE A 10 42.97 6.98 -3.27
CA PHE A 10 42.86 5.90 -4.24
C PHE A 10 41.82 6.24 -5.32
N PRO A 11 41.97 5.68 -6.52
CA PRO A 11 41.06 5.94 -7.62
C PRO A 11 39.72 5.20 -7.41
N ARG A 12 38.74 5.43 -8.29
CA ARG A 12 37.36 4.92 -8.07
C ARG A 12 37.26 3.42 -8.32
N GLU A 13 38.19 2.88 -9.09
CA GLU A 13 38.33 1.49 -9.49
C GLU A 13 38.68 0.61 -8.28
N GLU A 14 39.36 1.18 -7.27
CA GLU A 14 39.75 0.51 -6.03
C GLU A 14 38.68 0.62 -4.93
N ARG A 15 37.44 0.98 -5.28
CA ARG A 15 36.33 0.96 -4.33
C ARG A 15 35.99 -0.46 -3.94
N GLU A 16 35.80 -0.67 -2.65
CA GLU A 16 35.56 -1.99 -2.11
C GLU A 16 34.23 -2.03 -1.37
N TRP A 17 33.52 -3.15 -1.48
CA TRP A 17 32.35 -3.43 -0.67
C TRP A 17 32.81 -3.89 0.72
N LYS A 18 32.47 -3.12 1.75
CA LYS A 18 32.75 -3.46 3.15
C LYS A 18 31.47 -3.75 3.91
N LYS A 19 31.54 -4.71 4.82
CA LYS A 19 30.41 -5.02 5.69
C LYS A 19 30.21 -3.90 6.70
N ALA A 20 28.96 -3.63 7.09
CA ALA A 20 28.65 -2.65 8.12
C ALA A 20 29.39 -2.92 9.45
N SER A 21 29.66 -4.20 9.76
CA SER A 21 30.41 -4.63 10.94
C SER A 21 31.91 -4.28 10.89
N GLU A 22 32.47 -4.04 9.71
CA GLU A 22 33.90 -3.70 9.53
C GLU A 22 34.13 -2.19 9.61
N LEU A 23 33.09 -1.38 9.42
CA LEU A 23 33.14 0.08 9.45
C LEU A 23 33.02 0.68 10.86
N VAL A 24 33.52 -0.03 11.87
CA VAL A 24 33.45 0.38 13.29
C VAL A 24 34.16 1.72 13.52
N HIS A 25 35.23 1.99 12.78
CA HIS A 25 36.02 3.22 12.88
C HIS A 25 35.51 4.36 11.99
N ALA A 26 34.56 4.08 11.08
CA ALA A 26 34.05 5.03 10.09
C ALA A 26 32.59 5.43 10.36
N LYS A 27 32.15 5.42 11.62
CA LYS A 27 30.76 5.70 12.00
C LYS A 27 30.27 7.07 11.53
N GLN A 28 31.12 8.09 11.60
CA GLN A 28 30.78 9.45 11.15
C GLN A 28 30.47 9.50 9.65
N ALA A 29 31.29 8.86 8.81
CA ALA A 29 31.04 8.80 7.37
C ALA A 29 29.73 8.06 7.05
N VAL A 30 29.41 7.00 7.79
CA VAL A 30 28.13 6.27 7.65
C VAL A 30 26.94 7.15 8.07
N THR A 31 27.05 7.89 9.18
CA THR A 31 25.97 8.80 9.62
C THR A 31 25.75 9.94 8.63
N ASP A 32 26.82 10.51 8.09
CA ASP A 32 26.74 11.60 7.11
C ASP A 32 26.11 11.11 5.80
N PHE A 33 26.48 9.90 5.36
CA PHE A 33 25.87 9.25 4.20
C PHE A 33 24.35 9.07 4.36
N HIS A 34 23.90 8.56 5.51
CA HIS A 34 22.46 8.37 5.77
C HIS A 34 21.71 9.69 6.02
N ARG A 35 22.40 10.73 6.50
CA ARG A 35 21.83 12.08 6.60
C ARG A 35 21.56 12.67 5.22
N ALA A 36 22.48 12.48 4.27
CA ALA A 36 22.32 12.91 2.88
C ALA A 36 21.32 12.03 2.10
N HIS A 37 21.20 10.75 2.46
CA HIS A 37 20.38 9.77 1.74
C HIS A 37 19.44 8.98 2.67
N PRO A 38 18.38 9.63 3.21
CA PRO A 38 17.52 9.02 4.23
C PRO A 38 16.74 7.79 3.76
N ALA A 39 16.53 7.63 2.45
CA ALA A 39 15.85 6.48 1.86
C ALA A 39 16.73 5.24 1.69
N ARG A 40 18.05 5.33 1.93
CA ARG A 40 18.96 4.19 1.77
C ARG A 40 18.73 3.14 2.86
N PRO A 41 18.99 1.85 2.57
CA PRO A 41 18.92 0.81 3.58
C PRO A 41 19.81 1.15 4.77
N ARG A 42 19.23 1.21 5.95
CA ARG A 42 19.92 1.44 7.22
C ARG A 42 19.69 0.24 8.13
N PRO A 43 20.58 0.00 9.10
CA PRO A 43 20.30 -0.97 10.16
C PRO A 43 18.99 -0.54 10.84
N THR A 44 17.90 -1.23 10.54
CA THR A 44 16.64 -0.96 11.21
C THR A 44 16.81 -1.48 12.63
N PRO A 45 16.56 -0.67 13.67
CA PRO A 45 16.35 -1.26 14.99
C PRO A 45 15.26 -2.31 14.79
N THR A 46 15.47 -3.52 15.33
CA THR A 46 14.48 -4.59 15.28
C THR A 46 13.13 -3.99 15.64
N MET A 47 12.29 -3.76 14.63
CA MET A 47 10.95 -3.26 14.90
C MET A 47 10.28 -4.43 15.59
N HIS A 48 10.08 -4.31 16.90
CA HIS A 48 9.25 -5.21 17.67
C HIS A 48 7.80 -4.97 17.25
N LEU A 49 7.48 -5.32 16.00
CA LEU A 49 6.14 -5.38 15.48
C LEU A 49 5.41 -6.39 16.34
N ARG A 50 4.54 -5.88 17.22
CA ARG A 50 3.63 -6.71 17.99
C ARG A 50 2.56 -7.17 17.02
N PHE A 51 2.75 -8.38 16.48
CA PHE A 51 1.70 -9.01 15.71
C PHE A 51 0.49 -9.18 16.62
N ARG A 52 -0.60 -8.49 16.28
CA ARG A 52 -1.90 -8.72 16.91
C ARG A 52 -2.63 -9.78 16.09
N PRO A 53 -3.45 -10.63 16.73
CA PRO A 53 -4.38 -11.48 16.00
C PRO A 53 -5.19 -10.65 15.00
N ILE A 54 -5.41 -11.20 13.82
CA ILE A 54 -6.19 -10.52 12.77
C ILE A 54 -7.63 -10.40 13.27
N GLU A 55 -8.09 -9.18 13.52
CA GLU A 55 -9.50 -8.89 13.78
C GLU A 55 -10.23 -8.78 12.43
N ASN A 56 -11.36 -9.49 12.30
CA ASN A 56 -12.16 -9.44 11.09
C ASN A 56 -12.99 -8.15 11.07
N PHE A 57 -12.47 -7.11 10.42
CA PHE A 57 -13.16 -5.83 10.16
C PHE A 57 -14.15 -5.89 8.99
N THR A 58 -14.29 -7.03 8.32
CA THR A 58 -15.26 -7.22 7.22
C THR A 58 -16.65 -7.57 7.71
N ARG A 59 -16.85 -7.77 9.02
CA ARG A 59 -18.18 -7.98 9.61
C ARG A 59 -18.91 -6.65 9.73
N PRO A 60 -19.98 -6.40 8.93
CA PRO A 60 -20.71 -5.16 9.02
C PRO A 60 -21.43 -5.09 10.37
N THR A 61 -21.12 -4.11 11.19
CA THR A 61 -21.88 -3.82 12.43
C THR A 61 -23.25 -3.22 12.13
N HIS A 62 -23.40 -2.61 10.95
CA HIS A 62 -24.65 -2.14 10.40
C HIS A 62 -24.72 -2.57 8.95
N VAL A 63 -25.62 -3.50 8.63
CA VAL A 63 -25.96 -3.82 7.24
C VAL A 63 -27.02 -2.80 6.81
N PRO A 64 -26.72 -1.85 5.92
CA PRO A 64 -27.74 -0.92 5.44
C PRO A 64 -28.88 -1.73 4.81
N ARG A 65 -30.15 -1.41 5.11
CA ARG A 65 -31.32 -2.06 4.49
C ARG A 65 -31.32 -1.96 2.96
N ARG A 66 -30.61 -0.96 2.41
CA ARG A 66 -30.30 -0.81 0.99
C ARG A 66 -28.82 -1.16 0.80
N LEU A 67 -28.48 -2.44 0.93
CA LEU A 67 -27.18 -2.91 0.45
C LEU A 67 -27.19 -2.66 -1.07
N TYR A 68 -26.20 -1.91 -1.54
CA TYR A 68 -25.95 -1.78 -2.97
C TYR A 68 -25.72 -3.19 -3.53
N ASN A 69 -26.49 -3.56 -4.55
CA ASN A 69 -26.45 -4.83 -5.27
C ASN A 69 -25.18 -4.96 -6.13
N TRP A 70 -24.01 -4.57 -5.60
CA TRP A 70 -22.75 -4.50 -6.35
C TRP A 70 -22.29 -5.88 -6.86
N GLU A 71 -22.73 -6.96 -6.19
CA GLU A 71 -22.44 -8.34 -6.57
C GLU A 71 -23.21 -8.79 -7.83
N ASN A 72 -24.36 -8.18 -8.11
CA ASN A 72 -25.27 -8.56 -9.20
C ASN A 72 -25.64 -7.42 -10.16
N GLY A 73 -25.10 -6.21 -9.96
CA GLY A 73 -25.16 -5.09 -10.91
C GLY A 73 -26.55 -4.49 -11.17
N THR A 74 -27.59 -4.90 -10.44
CA THR A 74 -28.97 -4.48 -10.71
C THR A 74 -29.42 -3.35 -9.79
N PHE A 75 -30.05 -2.32 -10.35
CA PHE A 75 -30.63 -1.21 -9.59
C PHE A 75 -32.15 -1.22 -9.68
N GLU A 76 -32.84 -1.51 -8.58
CA GLU A 76 -34.27 -1.27 -8.48
C GLU A 76 -34.51 0.19 -8.11
N ARG A 77 -34.80 1.00 -9.13
CA ARG A 77 -35.19 2.40 -8.93
C ARG A 77 -36.61 2.39 -8.37
N ASP A 78 -36.77 2.75 -7.08
CA ASP A 78 -38.07 2.97 -6.43
C ASP A 78 -38.89 3.95 -7.29
N LYS A 79 -39.80 3.43 -8.15
CA LYS A 79 -40.80 4.25 -8.82
C LYS A 79 -41.85 4.59 -7.76
N GLN A 80 -41.62 5.66 -7.02
CA GLN A 80 -42.60 6.19 -6.09
C GLN A 80 -43.80 6.74 -6.90
N ARG A 81 -44.76 5.84 -7.15
CA ARG A 81 -46.17 6.03 -7.50
C ARG A 81 -46.54 7.36 -8.16
N ARG A 82 -46.80 7.33 -9.47
CA ARG A 82 -48.03 7.91 -10.05
C ARG A 82 -48.59 7.01 -11.16
N HIS A 83 -49.84 6.65 -10.96
CA HIS A 83 -50.82 6.09 -11.91
C HIS A 83 -50.67 4.66 -12.44
N SER A 84 -51.47 3.78 -11.79
CA SER A 84 -52.46 2.87 -12.40
C SER A 84 -52.17 2.25 -13.77
N GLY A 85 -51.96 0.93 -13.75
CA GLY A 85 -52.38 0.02 -14.82
C GLY A 85 -51.25 -0.67 -15.56
N GLY A 86 -51.24 -2.01 -15.48
CA GLY A 86 -50.54 -2.89 -16.41
C GLY A 86 -49.12 -3.28 -16.02
N ASP A 87 -48.96 -4.54 -15.62
CA ASP A 87 -47.69 -5.23 -15.45
C ASP A 87 -46.95 -5.36 -16.79
N GLU A 88 -45.95 -4.51 -17.04
CA GLU A 88 -44.82 -4.86 -17.91
C GLU A 88 -43.53 -4.38 -17.24
N LYS A 89 -42.67 -5.34 -16.87
CA LYS A 89 -41.32 -5.06 -16.37
C LYS A 89 -40.44 -4.66 -17.55
N GLU A 90 -40.40 -3.36 -17.85
CA GLU A 90 -39.37 -2.82 -18.74
C GLU A 90 -38.00 -2.92 -18.05
N VAL A 91 -37.19 -3.86 -18.51
CA VAL A 91 -35.77 -3.99 -18.18
C VAL A 91 -35.00 -3.17 -19.21
N TRP A 92 -34.48 -2.02 -18.80
CA TRP A 92 -33.61 -1.20 -19.65
C TRP A 92 -32.16 -1.67 -19.50
N TYR A 93 -31.52 -1.97 -20.63
CA TYR A 93 -30.07 -2.12 -20.72
C TYR A 93 -29.49 -0.75 -21.06
N ASP A 94 -28.71 -0.15 -20.16
CA ASP A 94 -27.82 0.95 -20.55
C ASP A 94 -26.72 0.31 -21.41
N ALA A 95 -26.90 0.39 -22.73
CA ALA A 95 -25.85 0.10 -23.68
C ALA A 95 -24.71 1.08 -23.40
N LEU A 96 -23.62 0.56 -22.85
CA LEU A 96 -22.31 1.18 -23.01
C LEU A 96 -21.98 1.11 -24.50
N GLU A 97 -22.44 2.10 -25.25
CA GLU A 97 -22.00 2.36 -26.62
C GLU A 97 -20.52 2.77 -26.60
N GLU A 98 -19.71 2.05 -27.38
CA GLU A 98 -18.60 2.61 -28.15
C GLU A 98 -18.94 2.44 -29.65
#